data_AF-A0A6P1F2U3-F1
#
_entry.id   AF-A0A6P1F2U3-F1
#
_cell.length_a   1.000
_cell.length_b   1.000
_cell.length_c   1.000
_cell.angle_alpha   90.00
_cell.angle_beta   90.00
_cell.angle_gamma   90.00
#
_symmetry.space_group_name_H-M   'P 1'
#
loop_
_entity.id
_entity.type
_entity.pdbx_description
1 polymer ?
#
loop_
_entity_poly.entity_id
_entity_poly.type
_entity_poly.pdbx_seq_one_letter_code
_entity_poly.pdbx_strand_id
1 'polypeptide(L)'
;MRTRALGGAAVALAVVATVAGCAAPAPAPTVTVTVFATATPTPDPTVTAALPQSTATVFVPVPEVTVTITPNAVPEIPETAYAIDNGAVPGAAGEPTRDGAGDIVAYTVVEGDTFFDIAQRFGIPVQQLLRMNPTIAGAGTAVYIGSVIDLDASTLG
;
A
#
# COMPACT_ATOMS: atom_id res chain seq x y z
N MET A 1 69.39 25.65 -21.17
CA MET A 1 70.36 25.28 -20.12
C MET A 1 69.72 25.48 -18.75
N ARG A 2 69.57 24.39 -17.99
CA ARG A 2 69.69 24.26 -16.52
C ARG A 2 68.85 23.08 -16.05
N THR A 3 69.62 22.05 -15.69
CA THR A 3 69.33 20.79 -15.01
C THR A 3 68.55 20.97 -13.70
N ARG A 4 67.78 19.95 -13.30
CA ARG A 4 68.10 19.09 -12.14
C ARG A 4 67.13 17.91 -12.01
N ALA A 5 67.73 16.76 -11.77
CA ALA A 5 67.15 15.47 -11.43
C ALA A 5 66.89 15.36 -9.91
N LEU A 6 66.48 14.14 -9.49
CA LEU A 6 66.13 13.63 -8.14
C LEU A 6 64.62 13.65 -7.94
N GLY A 7 63.91 12.54 -7.73
CA GLY A 7 64.30 11.29 -7.10
C GLY A 7 63.20 10.99 -6.07
N GLY A 8 62.53 9.84 -6.17
CA GLY A 8 61.43 9.52 -5.27
C GLY A 8 60.60 8.37 -5.79
N ALA A 9 61.10 7.15 -5.58
CA ALA A 9 60.32 5.94 -5.73
C ALA A 9 59.23 5.91 -4.65
N ALA A 10 57.97 6.11 -5.05
CA ALA A 10 56.81 5.81 -4.23
C ALA A 10 56.17 4.53 -4.78
N VAL A 11 56.47 3.42 -4.12
CA VAL A 11 55.78 2.14 -4.29
C VAL A 11 54.37 2.33 -3.74
N ALA A 12 53.40 2.58 -4.62
CA ALA A 12 51.99 2.54 -4.27
C ALA A 12 51.45 1.15 -4.60
N LEU A 13 51.12 0.42 -3.53
CA LEU A 13 50.46 -0.88 -3.53
C LEU A 13 49.23 -0.86 -4.49
N ALA A 14 49.27 -1.67 -5.54
CA ALA A 14 48.08 -1.95 -6.34
C ALA A 14 47.15 -2.87 -5.53
N VAL A 15 46.08 -2.30 -4.97
CA VAL A 15 44.99 -3.07 -4.37
C VAL A 15 44.22 -3.73 -5.52
N VAL A 16 44.42 -5.04 -5.70
CA VAL A 16 43.62 -5.85 -6.61
C VAL A 16 42.28 -6.11 -5.94
N ALA A 17 41.24 -5.36 -6.34
CA ALA A 17 39.87 -5.63 -5.95
C ALA A 17 39.37 -6.87 -6.72
N THR A 18 39.25 -8.01 -6.05
CA THR A 18 38.61 -9.21 -6.61
C THR A 18 37.11 -9.02 -6.63
N VAL A 19 36.54 -8.66 -7.78
CA VAL A 19 35.09 -8.69 -8.00
C VAL A 19 34.66 -10.15 -8.11
N ALA A 20 34.14 -10.71 -7.02
CA ALA A 20 33.48 -12.02 -7.04
C ALA A 20 32.13 -11.87 -7.77
N GLY A 21 32.12 -12.12 -9.08
CA GLY A 21 30.90 -12.22 -9.87
C GLY A 21 30.09 -13.45 -9.45
N CYS A 22 28.84 -13.25 -9.06
CA CYS A 22 27.90 -14.35 -8.85
C CYS A 22 27.45 -14.87 -10.22
N ALA A 23 27.91 -16.06 -10.63
CA ALA A 23 27.47 -16.71 -11.86
C ALA A 23 26.09 -17.36 -11.65
N ALA A 24 25.11 -17.02 -12.50
CA ALA A 24 23.81 -17.67 -12.50
C ALA A 24 23.93 -19.14 -12.95
N PRO A 25 23.19 -20.10 -12.35
CA PRO A 25 23.24 -21.51 -12.75
C PRO A 25 22.75 -21.70 -14.19
N ALA A 26 23.50 -22.43 -15.01
CA ALA A 26 23.10 -22.79 -16.36
C ALA A 26 21.86 -23.72 -16.35
N PRO A 27 20.91 -23.57 -17.29
CA PRO A 27 19.74 -24.44 -17.37
C PRO A 27 20.15 -25.87 -17.74
N ALA A 28 19.59 -26.86 -17.02
CA ALA A 28 19.88 -28.27 -17.22
C ALA A 28 19.36 -28.79 -18.59
N PRO A 29 20.06 -29.73 -19.24
CA PRO A 29 19.60 -30.30 -20.50
C PRO A 29 18.37 -31.19 -20.29
N THR A 30 17.30 -30.94 -21.06
CA THR A 30 16.08 -31.75 -21.03
C THR A 30 16.14 -32.80 -22.15
N VAL A 31 15.95 -34.08 -21.81
CA VAL A 31 15.94 -35.19 -22.78
C VAL A 31 14.50 -35.54 -23.13
N THR A 32 14.12 -35.35 -24.38
CA THR A 32 12.78 -35.73 -24.88
C THR A 32 12.88 -37.13 -25.50
N VAL A 33 12.14 -38.09 -24.95
CA VAL A 33 12.10 -39.47 -25.46
C VAL A 33 10.81 -39.68 -26.23
N THR A 34 10.92 -39.74 -27.56
CA THR A 34 9.79 -40.05 -28.44
C THR A 34 9.78 -41.56 -28.72
N VAL A 35 8.76 -42.26 -28.22
CA VAL A 35 8.60 -43.71 -28.42
C VAL A 35 7.65 -43.96 -29.58
N PHE A 36 8.13 -44.54 -30.66
CA PHE A 36 7.30 -45.01 -31.77
C PHE A 36 7.03 -46.51 -31.61
N ALA A 37 5.81 -46.88 -31.21
CA ALA A 37 5.36 -48.27 -31.19
C ALA A 37 5.04 -48.71 -32.63
N THR A 38 5.78 -49.69 -33.14
CA THR A 38 5.50 -50.31 -34.44
C THR A 38 4.56 -51.50 -34.20
N ALA A 39 3.31 -51.41 -34.68
CA ALA A 39 2.37 -52.52 -34.59
C ALA A 39 2.57 -53.51 -35.73
N THR A 40 2.76 -54.79 -35.40
CA THR A 40 2.75 -55.91 -36.35
C THR A 40 1.30 -56.31 -36.63
N PRO A 41 0.84 -56.40 -37.89
CA PRO A 41 -0.53 -56.82 -38.18
C PRO A 41 -0.66 -58.34 -38.04
N THR A 42 -1.54 -58.80 -37.16
CA THR A 42 -2.03 -60.18 -37.11
C THR A 42 -3.50 -60.19 -37.55
N PRO A 43 -3.91 -61.09 -38.47
CA PRO A 43 -5.28 -61.14 -38.97
C PRO A 43 -6.28 -61.63 -37.93
N ASP A 44 -7.32 -60.82 -37.79
CA ASP A 44 -8.52 -60.90 -36.96
C ASP A 44 -9.29 -62.23 -37.06
N PRO A 45 -9.89 -62.69 -35.95
CA PRO A 45 -11.27 -63.15 -36.06
C PRO A 45 -12.18 -62.58 -34.96
N THR A 46 -13.13 -61.77 -35.42
CA THR A 46 -14.48 -61.57 -34.86
C THR A 46 -14.53 -60.91 -33.48
N VAL A 47 -14.49 -59.57 -33.48
CA VAL A 47 -14.88 -58.75 -32.33
C VAL A 47 -16.42 -58.73 -32.22
N THR A 48 -16.98 -59.58 -31.37
CA THR A 48 -18.30 -59.32 -30.76
C THR A 48 -18.15 -58.08 -29.89
N ALA A 49 -18.45 -56.90 -30.43
CA ALA A 49 -18.41 -55.66 -29.68
C ALA A 49 -19.47 -55.70 -28.58
N ALA A 50 -19.02 -55.86 -27.33
CA ALA A 50 -19.86 -55.59 -26.17
C ALA A 50 -20.33 -54.13 -26.27
N LEU A 51 -21.65 -53.90 -26.18
CA LEU A 51 -22.21 -52.55 -26.07
C LEU A 51 -21.51 -51.83 -24.91
N PRO A 52 -21.07 -50.57 -25.07
CA PRO A 52 -20.40 -49.85 -24.00
C PRO A 52 -21.36 -49.77 -22.80
N GLN A 53 -21.01 -50.46 -21.72
CA GLN A 53 -21.71 -50.30 -20.46
C GLN A 53 -21.34 -48.92 -19.93
N SER A 54 -22.27 -47.97 -20.06
CA SER A 54 -22.12 -46.63 -19.51
C SER A 54 -22.00 -46.73 -18.00
N THR A 55 -20.78 -46.61 -17.49
CA THR A 55 -20.54 -46.46 -16.06
C THR A 55 -20.98 -45.06 -15.68
N ALA A 56 -22.17 -44.94 -15.09
CA ALA A 56 -22.61 -43.68 -14.50
C ALA A 56 -21.76 -43.42 -13.24
N THR A 57 -20.91 -42.40 -13.30
CA THR A 57 -20.25 -41.88 -12.11
C THR A 57 -21.32 -41.16 -11.28
N VAL A 58 -21.69 -41.74 -10.14
CA VAL A 58 -22.56 -41.06 -9.17
C VAL A 58 -21.77 -39.90 -8.58
N PHE A 59 -22.13 -38.67 -8.96
CA PHE A 59 -21.57 -37.46 -8.36
C PHE A 59 -22.03 -37.40 -6.90
N VAL A 60 -21.13 -37.70 -5.98
CA VAL A 60 -21.35 -37.41 -4.56
C VAL A 60 -21.44 -35.89 -4.43
N PRO A 61 -22.53 -35.30 -3.89
CA PRO A 61 -22.59 -33.86 -3.70
C PRO A 61 -21.45 -33.46 -2.76
N VAL A 62 -20.53 -32.64 -3.28
CA VAL A 62 -19.56 -31.93 -2.44
C VAL A 62 -20.39 -31.09 -1.46
N PRO A 63 -20.16 -31.18 -0.14
CA PRO A 63 -20.90 -30.35 0.80
C PRO A 63 -20.66 -28.89 0.42
N GLU A 64 -21.75 -28.16 0.16
CA GLU A 64 -21.68 -26.73 -0.09
C GLU A 64 -21.12 -26.06 1.16
N VAL A 65 -19.86 -25.61 1.09
CA VAL A 65 -19.25 -24.85 2.18
C VAL A 65 -19.77 -23.42 2.05
N THR A 66 -20.78 -23.09 2.85
CA THR A 66 -21.25 -21.71 2.97
C THR A 66 -20.18 -20.88 3.67
N VAL A 67 -19.42 -20.10 2.90
CA VAL A 67 -18.47 -19.14 3.45
C VAL A 67 -19.24 -17.90 3.89
N THR A 68 -19.55 -17.80 5.17
CA THR A 68 -20.11 -16.58 5.76
C THR A 68 -19.04 -15.51 5.79
N ILE A 69 -19.12 -14.53 4.88
CA ILE A 69 -18.28 -13.33 4.93
C ILE A 69 -18.84 -12.43 6.02
N THR A 70 -18.20 -12.42 7.19
CA THR A 70 -18.50 -11.43 8.24
C THR A 70 -17.89 -10.09 7.82
N PRO A 71 -18.69 -9.05 7.54
CA PRO A 71 -18.15 -7.72 7.28
C PRO A 71 -17.34 -7.25 8.49
N ASN A 72 -16.23 -6.55 8.25
CA ASN A 72 -15.49 -5.89 9.31
C ASN A 72 -16.42 -4.95 10.08
N ALA A 73 -16.24 -4.86 11.40
CA ALA A 73 -16.95 -3.90 12.22
C ALA A 73 -16.75 -2.47 11.66
N VAL A 74 -17.83 -1.70 11.61
CA VAL A 74 -17.75 -0.27 11.28
C VAL A 74 -16.89 0.38 12.37
N PRO A 75 -15.80 1.10 12.02
CA PRO A 75 -15.01 1.80 13.02
C PRO A 75 -15.90 2.77 13.81
N GLU A 76 -15.91 2.63 15.14
CA GLU A 76 -16.49 3.64 16.03
C GLU A 76 -15.56 4.85 16.02
N ILE A 77 -15.82 5.81 15.13
CA ILE A 77 -15.18 7.12 15.19
C ILE A 77 -15.84 7.85 16.37
N PRO A 78 -15.09 8.31 17.39
CA PRO A 78 -15.67 9.13 18.43
C PRO A 78 -16.22 10.40 17.77
N GLU A 79 -17.54 10.53 17.70
CA GLU A 79 -18.21 11.60 16.94
C GLU A 79 -17.94 13.00 17.51
N THR A 80 -17.42 13.05 18.74
CA THR A 80 -17.09 14.27 19.49
C THR A 80 -15.67 14.19 20.04
N ALA A 81 -14.68 14.15 19.14
CA ALA A 81 -13.31 14.46 19.53
C ALA A 81 -13.19 15.98 19.78
N TYR A 82 -12.82 16.38 21.00
CA TYR A 82 -12.44 17.75 21.30
C TYR A 82 -11.06 18.05 20.71
N ALA A 83 -10.86 19.29 20.27
CA ALA A 83 -9.59 19.73 19.70
C ALA A 83 -8.48 19.68 20.76
N ILE A 84 -7.43 18.90 20.51
CA ILE A 84 -6.21 18.87 21.32
C ILE A 84 -5.06 19.35 20.44
N ASP A 85 -4.38 20.42 20.83
CA ASP A 85 -3.22 20.91 20.07
C ASP A 85 -2.01 19.96 20.25
N ASN A 86 -1.75 19.13 19.23
CA ASN A 86 -0.56 18.26 19.20
C ASN A 86 0.71 18.99 18.75
N GLY A 87 0.64 20.31 18.57
CA GLY A 87 1.75 21.17 18.16
C GLY A 87 1.74 21.50 16.67
N ALA A 88 2.38 22.61 16.31
CA ALA A 88 2.48 23.05 14.93
C ALA A 88 3.25 22.03 14.08
N VAL A 89 2.68 21.69 12.92
CA VAL A 89 3.28 20.81 11.92
C VAL A 89 3.37 21.54 10.59
N PRO A 90 4.23 21.12 9.65
CA PRO A 90 4.16 21.60 8.26
C PRO A 90 2.74 21.38 7.73
N GLY A 91 2.09 22.43 7.24
CA GLY A 91 0.69 22.38 6.81
C GLY A 91 -0.35 22.75 7.88
N ALA A 92 0.07 22.99 9.13
CA ALA A 92 -0.79 23.55 10.17
C ALA A 92 0.02 24.41 11.15
N ALA A 93 0.61 25.49 10.64
CA ALA A 93 1.46 26.41 11.38
C ALA A 93 0.72 27.61 11.99
N GLY A 94 -0.54 27.85 11.58
CA GLY A 94 -1.41 28.87 12.16
C GLY A 94 -1.65 28.73 13.66
N GLU A 95 -2.07 29.82 14.28
CA GLU A 95 -2.29 29.87 15.73
C GLU A 95 -3.73 29.46 16.08
N PRO A 96 -3.94 28.51 17.02
CA PRO A 96 -5.26 28.18 17.52
C PRO A 96 -5.79 29.30 18.43
N THR A 97 -7.08 29.58 18.32
CA THR A 97 -7.81 30.47 19.20
C THR A 97 -8.42 29.66 20.34
N ARG A 98 -8.23 30.14 21.56
CA ARG A 98 -8.82 29.57 22.77
C ARG A 98 -9.90 30.47 23.34
N ASP A 99 -10.91 29.87 23.95
CA ASP A 99 -11.96 30.61 24.65
C ASP A 99 -11.54 31.02 26.08
N GLY A 100 -12.50 31.53 26.87
CA GLY A 100 -12.27 31.92 28.26
C GLY A 100 -12.06 30.76 29.24
N ALA A 101 -12.44 29.53 28.86
CA ALA A 101 -12.19 28.31 29.62
C ALA A 101 -10.83 27.67 29.29
N GLY A 102 -10.21 28.09 28.18
CA GLY A 102 -8.94 27.58 27.69
C GLY A 102 -9.08 26.48 26.65
N ASP A 103 -10.31 26.21 26.19
CA ASP A 103 -10.63 25.23 25.16
C ASP A 103 -10.33 25.80 23.77
N ILE A 104 -9.86 24.94 22.86
CA ILE A 104 -9.55 25.35 21.48
C ILE A 104 -10.85 25.36 20.68
N VAL A 105 -11.23 26.55 20.21
CA VAL A 105 -12.52 26.77 19.54
C VAL A 105 -12.39 27.11 18.07
N ALA A 106 -11.25 27.66 17.65
CA ALA A 106 -11.05 28.04 16.26
C ALA A 106 -9.58 28.02 15.85
N TYR A 107 -9.34 28.05 14.55
CA TYR A 107 -8.01 28.08 13.96
C TYR A 107 -7.94 29.03 12.78
N THR A 108 -6.92 29.89 12.76
CA THR A 108 -6.71 30.82 11.63
C THR A 108 -5.67 30.25 10.68
N VAL A 109 -6.08 30.00 9.45
CA VAL A 109 -5.24 29.43 8.39
C VAL A 109 -4.15 30.43 7.97
N VAL A 110 -2.89 29.98 7.89
CA VAL A 110 -1.78 30.76 7.35
C VAL A 110 -1.27 30.18 6.03
N GLU A 111 -0.28 30.84 5.43
CA GLU A 111 0.32 30.37 4.18
C GLU A 111 0.93 28.97 4.33
N GLY A 112 0.58 28.08 3.41
CA GLY A 112 1.07 26.70 3.38
C GLY A 112 0.23 25.73 4.21
N ASP A 113 -0.79 26.19 4.93
CA ASP A 113 -1.67 25.31 5.69
C ASP A 113 -2.64 24.53 4.80
N THR A 114 -3.00 23.31 5.22
CA THR A 114 -4.02 22.49 4.57
C THR A 114 -5.05 22.01 5.58
N PHE A 115 -6.30 21.83 5.12
CA PHE A 115 -7.38 21.37 5.98
C PHE A 115 -7.09 20.00 6.63
N PHE A 116 -6.40 19.12 5.89
CA PHE A 116 -6.03 17.80 6.38
C PHE A 116 -5.00 17.87 7.50
N ASP A 117 -3.94 18.68 7.33
CA ASP A 117 -2.88 18.82 8.32
C ASP A 117 -3.40 19.52 9.59
N ILE A 118 -4.34 20.47 9.44
CA ILE A 118 -5.06 21.09 10.57
C ILE A 118 -5.83 20.02 11.34
N ALA A 119 -6.62 19.18 10.66
CA ALA A 119 -7.37 18.11 11.30
C ALA A 119 -6.44 17.11 12.05
N GLN A 120 -5.31 16.75 11.44
CA GLN A 120 -4.28 15.90 12.06
C GLN A 120 -3.67 16.55 13.30
N ARG A 121 -3.31 17.84 13.23
CA ARG A 121 -2.78 18.60 14.36
C ARG A 121 -3.73 18.57 15.55
N PHE A 122 -5.03 18.72 15.33
CA PHE A 122 -6.01 18.77 16.42
C PHE A 122 -6.59 17.41 16.81
N GLY A 123 -6.19 16.32 16.13
CA GLY A 123 -6.70 14.98 16.36
C GLY A 123 -8.18 14.82 15.99
N ILE A 124 -8.71 15.67 15.10
CA ILE A 124 -10.11 15.67 14.69
C ILE A 124 -10.25 14.87 13.38
N PRO A 125 -11.20 13.93 13.29
CA PRO A 125 -11.52 13.30 12.01
C PRO A 125 -11.92 14.35 10.97
N VAL A 126 -11.32 14.33 9.77
CA VAL A 126 -11.60 15.29 8.69
C VAL A 126 -13.10 15.41 8.40
N GLN A 127 -13.83 14.30 8.45
CA GLN A 127 -15.28 14.27 8.25
C GLN A 127 -16.04 15.03 9.33
N GLN A 128 -15.61 14.94 10.59
CA GLN A 128 -16.18 15.72 11.69
C GLN A 128 -15.88 17.20 11.48
N LEU A 129 -14.64 17.54 11.13
CA LEU A 129 -14.24 18.92 10.86
C LEU A 129 -15.01 19.55 9.69
N LEU A 130 -15.30 18.78 8.63
CA LEU A 130 -16.15 19.23 7.52
C LEU A 130 -17.60 19.49 7.93
N ARG A 131 -18.13 18.68 8.86
CA ARG A 131 -19.50 18.90 9.40
C ARG A 131 -19.57 20.20 10.20
N MET A 132 -18.52 20.52 10.94
CA MET A 132 -18.39 21.77 11.69
C MET A 132 -18.20 22.98 10.77
N ASN A 133 -17.60 22.76 9.59
CA ASN A 133 -17.26 23.80 8.63
C ASN A 133 -17.97 23.58 7.26
N PRO A 134 -19.32 23.66 7.19
CA PRO A 134 -20.08 23.34 5.99
C PRO A 134 -19.86 24.31 4.83
N THR A 135 -19.27 25.48 5.09
CA THR A 135 -18.90 26.48 4.07
C THR A 135 -17.65 26.08 3.27
N ILE A 136 -16.84 25.15 3.79
CA ILE A 136 -15.62 24.69 3.13
C ILE A 136 -15.97 23.64 2.09
N ALA A 137 -16.00 24.10 0.83
CA ALA A 137 -16.31 23.25 -0.31
C ALA A 137 -15.17 22.27 -0.65
N GLY A 138 -15.50 21.30 -1.50
CA GLY A 138 -14.52 20.41 -2.12
C GLY A 138 -13.81 19.50 -1.11
N ALA A 139 -14.51 19.07 -0.05
CA ALA A 139 -13.96 18.19 0.99
C ALA A 139 -12.69 18.75 1.66
N GLY A 140 -12.65 20.05 1.92
CA GLY A 140 -11.51 20.69 2.60
C GLY A 140 -10.45 21.26 1.66
N THR A 141 -10.70 21.27 0.35
CA THR A 141 -9.76 21.85 -0.63
C THR A 141 -9.93 23.37 -0.80
N ALA A 142 -11.12 23.91 -0.52
CA ALA A 142 -11.40 25.34 -0.62
C ALA A 142 -11.04 26.09 0.68
N VAL A 143 -9.78 25.97 1.12
CA VAL A 143 -9.26 26.67 2.30
C VAL A 143 -8.31 27.79 1.87
N TYR A 144 -8.54 28.99 2.39
CA TYR A 144 -7.78 30.19 2.04
C TYR A 144 -7.09 30.78 3.26
N ILE A 145 -5.96 31.44 3.05
CA ILE A 145 -5.23 32.16 4.10
C ILE A 145 -6.15 33.18 4.78
N GLY A 146 -6.12 33.20 6.11
CA GLY A 146 -6.99 34.04 6.95
C GLY A 146 -8.39 33.47 7.17
N SER A 147 -8.73 32.32 6.58
CA SER A 147 -9.99 31.64 6.90
C SER A 147 -9.96 31.16 8.34
N VAL A 148 -11.09 31.30 9.03
CA VAL A 148 -11.27 30.76 10.38
C VAL A 148 -11.96 29.40 10.26
N ILE A 149 -11.28 28.37 10.73
CA ILE A 149 -11.80 27.01 10.83
C ILE A 149 -12.35 26.83 12.23
N ASP A 150 -13.61 26.42 12.33
CA ASP A 150 -14.26 26.04 13.56
C ASP A 150 -13.67 24.70 14.05
N LEU A 151 -13.21 24.68 15.31
CA LEU A 151 -12.65 23.50 15.98
C LEU A 151 -13.49 23.06 17.19
N ASP A 152 -14.61 23.73 17.46
CA ASP A 152 -15.47 23.41 18.60
C ASP A 152 -16.43 22.26 18.27
N ALA A 153 -16.16 21.08 18.83
CA ALA A 153 -17.01 19.90 18.66
C ALA A 153 -18.43 20.06 19.24
N SER A 154 -18.65 21.02 20.15
CA SER A 154 -19.98 21.30 20.73
C SER A 154 -20.97 21.88 19.71
N THR A 155 -20.47 22.37 18.58
CA THR A 155 -21.29 22.91 17.48
C THR A 155 -22.09 21.83 16.75
N LEU A 156 -21.77 20.54 16.94
CA LEU A 156 -22.42 19.42 16.28
C LEU A 156 -23.70 18.91 16.98
N GLY A 157 -23.99 19.39 18.19
CA GLY A 157 -25.21 19.05 18.96
C GLY A 157 -25.05 17.90 19.94
#